data_AF-A0AAN9BM31-F1
#
_entry.id   AF-A0AAN9BM31-F1
#
_cell.length_a   1.000
_cell.length_b   1.000
_cell.length_c   1.000
_cell.angle_alpha   90.00
_cell.angle_beta   90.00
_cell.angle_gamma   90.00
#
_symmetry.space_group_name_H-M   'P 1'
#
loop_
_entity.id
_entity.type
_entity.pdbx_description
1 polymer ?
#
loop_
_entity_poly.entity_id
_entity_poly.type
_entity_poly.pdbx_seq_one_letter_code
_entity_poly.pdbx_strand_id
1 'polypeptide(L)'
;MKLLQHSSTLPLLTLGLVLIAVTHQASAGVVQPDPYYGHSQSQTMNLSYEEGKRLEKEAQKAAEKETKKQERQAAREAEKAARQAEREAQKAGNSAETSAEREARKAAKAAEKAAEREANKTLNAAEREAKKAARQAARDAKKAAKQEGRNLETSTKINLDNPECLAAINQCSLFDAVESEMKPMWERTTLQKELKTVYKQRKDDLRRLKKYINQLVDYTIENPAADQPLLGLCDGATSGRDGSDEDGDDLSPATADPSYTADPSTTADPWTKSSETPAPTADPWTGPTTVADRCVVSEWSDWSAPLGFGTQERTRYIVQSGIFCPEDSELIEERDIPSEKNGDGEYVVDDVDLVTNNFEQDFIRANDGKPRDLLLVLDSSGSITDEDFEALKDGVKVLIDSLCGGFGPASNQHRLGVVQFSTFTRPVHSFADAQDPASLKDVVDNTRPMYGYTCTGDALGQAFDEFDASRGARDYTVHDTLIITDGKSNCGADLLMSSQTLQQRSNVYALAIGLSSDQAARNEITSVVSDNDPGHLFSLANFLDFQDMVHRVQDRYDASQCQDIVVNP
;
A
#
# COMPACT_ATOMS: atom_id res chain seq x y z
N MET A 1 48.48 28.28 -33.65
CA MET A 1 49.71 28.81 -34.28
C MET A 1 50.11 30.07 -33.51
N LYS A 2 51.25 30.02 -32.77
CA LYS A 2 52.10 31.08 -32.15
C LYS A 2 51.46 32.23 -31.32
N LEU A 3 51.69 32.25 -29.99
CA LEU A 3 52.68 33.07 -29.19
C LEU A 3 52.09 34.43 -28.73
N LEU A 4 52.02 34.79 -27.43
CA LEU A 4 53.07 35.19 -26.44
C LEU A 4 52.43 35.14 -25.01
N GLN A 5 52.95 34.44 -23.98
CA GLN A 5 53.96 34.80 -22.94
C GLN A 5 53.86 36.17 -22.20
N HIS A 6 53.50 36.13 -20.90
CA HIS A 6 54.14 36.74 -19.69
C HIS A 6 53.20 36.54 -18.47
N SER A 7 53.53 35.78 -17.42
CA SER A 7 54.42 36.05 -16.26
C SER A 7 53.76 36.83 -15.11
N SER A 8 54.04 36.35 -13.88
CA SER A 8 54.17 37.08 -12.59
C SER A 8 53.05 36.96 -11.55
N THR A 9 53.23 35.98 -10.65
CA THR A 9 53.39 36.12 -9.17
C THR A 9 52.60 37.22 -8.42
N LEU A 10 51.79 36.78 -7.45
CA LEU A 10 51.24 37.58 -6.35
C LEU A 10 52.33 38.01 -5.33
N PRO A 11 52.29 39.23 -4.78
CA PRO A 11 53.09 39.62 -3.62
C PRO A 11 52.31 39.64 -2.29
N LEU A 12 53.06 39.33 -1.22
CA LEU A 12 52.80 39.53 0.21
C LEU A 12 52.56 41.00 0.60
N LEU A 13 51.83 41.26 1.71
CA LEU A 13 52.00 42.39 2.64
C LEU A 13 51.27 42.06 3.97
N THR A 14 51.99 41.59 5.01
CA THR A 14 52.58 42.33 6.15
C THR A 14 51.67 42.49 7.37
N LEU A 15 51.93 41.65 8.38
CA LEU A 15 51.71 41.91 9.80
C LEU A 15 52.85 42.79 10.34
N GLY A 16 52.52 43.89 11.01
CA GLY A 16 53.43 44.71 11.84
C GLY A 16 52.58 45.61 12.74
N LEU A 17 52.47 45.30 14.04
CA LEU A 17 53.30 45.77 15.16
C LEU A 17 53.01 47.22 15.60
N VAL A 18 52.57 47.38 16.86
CA VAL A 18 53.02 48.45 17.76
C VAL A 18 53.29 47.86 19.16
N LEU A 19 54.51 48.13 19.63
CA LEU A 19 55.19 47.76 20.87
C LEU A 19 54.81 48.64 22.06
N ILE A 20 55.03 48.13 23.29
CA ILE A 20 55.87 48.75 24.37
C ILE A 20 56.42 47.57 25.22
N ALA A 21 57.66 47.08 25.09
CA ALA A 21 58.98 47.59 25.51
C ALA A 21 59.14 47.83 27.03
N VAL A 22 59.82 46.94 27.77
CA VAL A 22 60.94 47.28 28.69
C VAL A 22 61.84 46.04 28.84
N THR A 23 63.12 46.26 28.56
CA THR A 23 64.29 45.38 28.70
C THR A 23 64.71 45.21 30.16
N HIS A 24 65.35 44.10 30.55
CA HIS A 24 66.59 44.13 31.35
C HIS A 24 67.32 42.78 31.38
N GLN A 25 68.65 42.89 31.30
CA GLN A 25 69.66 41.85 31.29
C GLN A 25 69.76 41.13 32.65
N ALA A 26 70.01 39.83 32.58
CA ALA A 26 70.56 39.08 33.71
C ALA A 26 72.07 39.39 33.83
N SER A 27 72.48 39.96 34.97
CA SER A 27 73.83 39.81 35.49
C SER A 27 73.74 39.20 36.89
N ALA A 28 74.53 38.15 37.09
CA ALA A 28 74.68 37.49 38.39
C ALA A 28 75.54 38.38 39.32
N GLY A 29 75.08 38.53 40.57
CA GLY A 29 75.83 39.22 41.63
C GLY A 29 75.20 38.93 42.99
N VAL A 30 75.92 38.18 43.81
CA VAL A 30 75.56 37.67 45.15
C VAL A 30 75.50 38.80 46.19
N VAL A 31 74.40 38.92 46.96
CA VAL A 31 74.37 39.45 48.35
C VAL A 31 73.21 38.79 49.12
N GLN A 32 73.47 38.31 50.35
CA GLN A 32 72.55 37.61 51.27
C GLN A 32 71.41 38.50 51.81
N PRO A 33 70.26 37.93 52.26
CA PRO A 33 69.25 38.68 53.01
C PRO A 33 69.36 38.44 54.53
N ASP A 34 69.22 39.51 55.31
CA ASP A 34 68.83 39.47 56.73
C ASP A 34 67.31 39.72 56.84
N PRO A 35 66.59 39.07 57.77
CA PRO A 35 65.13 39.09 57.82
C PRO A 35 64.62 40.19 58.76
N TYR A 36 63.47 40.81 58.45
CA TYR A 36 62.40 41.23 59.38
C TYR A 36 61.51 42.30 58.73
N TYR A 37 60.28 41.92 58.36
CA TYR A 37 59.00 42.68 58.35
C TYR A 37 58.09 42.18 57.23
N GLY A 38 57.01 41.47 57.58
CA GLY A 38 56.01 41.07 56.60
C GLY A 38 54.87 40.26 57.20
N HIS A 39 53.83 40.93 57.70
CA HIS A 39 52.55 40.24 57.94
C HIS A 39 51.27 41.03 57.62
N SER A 40 51.32 42.29 57.17
CA SER A 40 50.10 43.02 56.73
C SER A 40 50.02 43.35 55.23
N GLN A 41 51.08 43.16 54.43
CA GLN A 41 51.03 43.36 52.97
C GLN A 41 50.61 42.11 52.17
N SER A 42 50.74 40.91 52.75
CA SER A 42 50.49 39.65 52.02
C SER A 42 48.99 39.39 51.77
N GLN A 43 48.10 39.79 52.68
CA GLN A 43 46.66 39.58 52.50
C GLN A 43 46.04 40.55 51.47
N THR A 44 46.48 41.82 51.44
CA THR A 44 46.02 42.81 50.46
C THR A 44 46.58 42.52 49.06
N MET A 45 47.82 42.04 48.94
CA MET A 45 48.39 41.60 47.66
C MET A 45 47.67 40.37 47.09
N ASN A 46 47.29 39.39 47.93
CA ASN A 46 46.58 38.19 47.46
C ASN A 46 45.13 38.49 47.02
N LEU A 47 44.40 39.38 47.71
CA LEU A 47 43.07 39.83 47.29
C LEU A 47 43.13 40.61 45.96
N SER A 48 44.10 41.52 45.82
CA SER A 48 44.33 42.27 44.58
C SER A 48 44.74 41.38 43.40
N TYR A 49 45.50 40.31 43.66
CA TYR A 49 45.93 39.36 42.63
C TYR A 49 44.78 38.49 42.11
N GLU A 50 43.93 37.97 43.01
CA GLU A 50 42.77 37.15 42.62
C GLU A 50 41.68 37.96 41.92
N GLU A 51 41.43 39.20 42.33
CA GLU A 51 40.55 40.12 41.60
C GLU A 51 41.09 40.44 40.19
N GLY A 52 42.41 40.65 40.06
CA GLY A 52 43.07 40.83 38.78
C GLY A 52 42.87 39.65 37.82
N LYS A 53 43.03 38.41 38.33
CA LYS A 53 42.76 37.19 37.55
C LYS A 53 41.29 37.03 37.14
N ARG A 54 40.35 37.46 37.99
CA ARG A 54 38.92 37.38 37.68
C ARG A 54 38.57 38.34 36.54
N LEU A 55 39.05 39.57 36.61
CA LEU A 55 38.85 40.59 35.57
C LEU A 55 39.52 40.19 34.25
N GLU A 56 40.70 39.57 34.29
CA GLU A 56 41.36 39.06 33.08
C GLU A 56 40.55 37.94 32.41
N LYS A 57 40.00 36.99 33.19
CA LYS A 57 39.12 35.95 32.66
C LYS A 57 37.81 36.51 32.11
N GLU A 58 37.23 37.51 32.76
CA GLU A 58 36.02 38.19 32.27
C GLU A 58 36.29 38.94 30.96
N ALA A 59 37.44 39.62 30.85
CA ALA A 59 37.88 40.29 29.62
C ALA A 59 38.15 39.30 28.49
N GLN A 60 38.79 38.15 28.75
CA GLN A 60 39.00 37.09 27.77
C GLN A 60 37.67 36.49 27.28
N LYS A 61 36.72 36.22 28.18
CA LYS A 61 35.38 35.74 27.79
C LYS A 61 34.59 36.76 26.98
N ALA A 62 34.71 38.06 27.32
CA ALA A 62 34.09 39.12 26.56
C ALA A 62 34.69 39.24 25.15
N ALA A 63 36.02 39.15 25.04
CA ALA A 63 36.71 39.15 23.75
C ALA A 63 36.30 37.95 22.88
N GLU A 64 36.27 36.74 23.44
CA GLU A 64 35.85 35.53 22.72
C GLU A 64 34.40 35.61 22.25
N LYS A 65 33.51 36.19 23.06
CA LYS A 65 32.10 36.39 22.70
C LYS A 65 31.96 37.37 21.53
N GLU A 66 32.75 38.44 21.50
CA GLU A 66 32.72 39.40 20.40
C GLU A 66 33.34 38.82 19.13
N THR A 67 34.42 38.04 19.24
CA THR A 67 34.99 37.30 18.10
C THR A 67 33.98 36.32 17.50
N LYS A 68 33.30 35.51 18.31
CA LYS A 68 32.24 34.60 17.82
C LYS A 68 31.07 35.33 17.18
N LYS A 69 30.74 36.54 17.65
CA LYS A 69 29.69 37.38 17.06
C LYS A 69 30.12 37.92 15.69
N GLN A 70 31.36 38.35 15.55
CA GLN A 70 31.94 38.79 14.28
C GLN A 70 32.03 37.65 13.26
N GLU A 71 32.46 36.45 13.69
CA GLU A 71 32.49 35.25 12.83
C GLU A 71 31.10 34.86 12.33
N ARG A 72 30.08 34.90 13.20
CA ARG A 72 28.68 34.64 12.80
C ARG A 72 28.15 35.67 11.81
N GLN A 73 28.54 36.93 11.94
CA GLN A 73 28.16 37.97 10.99
C GLN A 73 28.85 37.76 9.64
N ALA A 74 30.15 37.48 9.63
CA ALA A 74 30.90 37.18 8.42
C ALA A 74 30.36 35.94 7.69
N ALA A 75 29.98 34.88 8.42
CA ALA A 75 29.37 33.68 7.84
C ALA A 75 28.01 33.99 7.16
N ARG A 76 27.16 34.81 7.80
CA ARG A 76 25.88 35.24 7.21
C ARG A 76 26.06 36.09 5.95
N GLU A 77 27.09 36.94 5.92
CA GLU A 77 27.41 37.75 4.74
C GLU A 77 27.96 36.88 3.60
N ALA A 78 28.83 35.92 3.91
CA ALA A 78 29.34 34.94 2.94
C ALA A 78 28.22 34.07 2.34
N GLU A 79 27.26 33.62 3.17
CA GLU A 79 26.12 32.83 2.69
C GLU A 79 25.20 33.66 1.76
N LYS A 80 24.95 34.93 2.09
CA LYS A 80 24.20 35.84 1.20
C LYS A 80 24.92 36.07 -0.12
N ALA A 81 26.24 36.26 -0.10
CA ALA A 81 27.05 36.41 -1.30
C ALA A 81 27.04 35.13 -2.16
N ALA A 82 27.11 33.95 -1.55
CA ALA A 82 27.02 32.67 -2.24
C ALA A 82 25.66 32.47 -2.92
N ARG A 83 24.55 32.73 -2.20
CA ARG A 83 23.19 32.66 -2.77
C ARG A 83 22.97 33.66 -3.90
N GLN A 84 23.59 34.84 -3.83
CA GLN A 84 23.53 35.82 -4.92
C GLN A 84 24.33 35.35 -6.14
N ALA A 85 25.55 34.84 -5.94
CA ALA A 85 26.37 34.30 -7.01
C ALA A 85 25.71 33.09 -7.71
N GLU A 86 25.02 32.23 -6.95
CA GLU A 86 24.26 31.10 -7.49
C GLU A 86 23.06 31.56 -8.33
N ARG A 87 22.32 32.58 -7.87
CA ARG A 87 21.22 33.19 -8.65
C ARG A 87 21.73 33.86 -9.92
N GLU A 88 22.90 34.49 -9.89
CA GLU A 88 23.53 35.09 -11.07
C GLU A 88 24.05 34.01 -12.03
N ALA A 89 24.60 32.90 -11.52
CA ALA A 89 25.01 31.75 -12.32
C ALA A 89 23.81 31.03 -12.97
N GLN A 90 22.69 30.85 -12.25
CA GLN A 90 21.46 30.30 -12.80
C GLN A 90 20.84 31.21 -13.88
N LYS A 91 20.85 32.53 -13.68
CA LYS A 91 20.39 33.49 -14.69
C LYS A 91 21.30 33.48 -15.94
N ALA A 92 22.60 33.31 -15.77
CA ALA A 92 23.55 33.16 -16.87
C ALA A 92 23.39 31.81 -17.61
N GLY A 93 23.10 30.73 -16.88
CA GLY A 93 22.81 29.40 -17.44
C GLY A 93 21.52 29.38 -18.29
N ASN A 94 20.45 29.99 -17.78
CA ASN A 94 19.14 30.00 -18.46
C ASN A 94 19.10 30.88 -19.72
N SER A 95 20.05 31.80 -19.90
CA SER A 95 20.15 32.65 -21.09
C SER A 95 21.00 32.06 -22.21
N ALA A 96 21.78 31.00 -21.94
CA ALA A 96 22.75 30.41 -22.86
C ALA A 96 22.44 28.96 -23.25
N GLU A 97 21.31 28.38 -22.80
CA GLU A 97 20.81 27.08 -23.24
C GLU A 97 20.20 27.22 -24.65
N THR A 98 21.11 27.32 -25.62
CA THR A 98 20.82 27.68 -27.02
C THR A 98 19.95 26.65 -27.73
N SER A 99 19.09 27.16 -28.62
CA SER A 99 18.25 26.45 -29.60
C SER A 99 18.87 25.21 -30.26
N ALA A 100 20.20 25.08 -30.29
CA ALA A 100 20.91 23.92 -30.80
C ALA A 100 20.66 22.64 -29.97
N GLU A 101 20.57 22.76 -28.63
CA GLU A 101 20.38 21.60 -27.75
C GLU A 101 18.93 21.10 -27.79
N ARG A 102 17.96 22.01 -27.94
CA ARG A 102 16.55 21.67 -28.18
C ARG A 102 16.33 21.00 -29.53
N GLU A 103 17.02 21.44 -30.57
CA GLU A 103 16.99 20.79 -31.89
C GLU A 103 17.74 19.45 -31.88
N ALA A 104 18.86 19.33 -31.14
CA ALA A 104 19.55 18.05 -30.94
C ALA A 104 18.67 17.04 -30.18
N ARG A 105 17.93 17.48 -29.16
CA ARG A 105 17.00 16.63 -28.39
C ARG A 105 15.77 16.22 -29.21
N LYS A 106 15.26 17.10 -30.07
CA LYS A 106 14.21 16.75 -31.05
C LYS A 106 14.72 15.75 -32.08
N ALA A 107 15.92 15.95 -32.61
CA ALA A 107 16.55 15.04 -33.56
C ALA A 107 16.82 13.66 -32.95
N ALA A 108 17.28 13.61 -31.69
CA ALA A 108 17.49 12.36 -30.94
C ALA A 108 16.18 11.60 -30.73
N LYS A 109 15.11 12.28 -30.27
CA LYS A 109 13.77 11.67 -30.12
C LYS A 109 13.17 11.20 -31.46
N ALA A 110 13.47 11.89 -32.56
CA ALA A 110 13.03 11.48 -33.88
C ALA A 110 13.78 10.23 -34.37
N ALA A 111 15.09 10.15 -34.10
CA ALA A 111 15.93 9.00 -34.41
C ALA A 111 15.53 7.75 -33.61
N GLU A 112 15.23 7.91 -32.33
CA GLU A 112 14.72 6.85 -31.45
C GLU A 112 13.39 6.27 -31.96
N LYS A 113 12.42 7.14 -32.28
CA LYS A 113 11.14 6.71 -32.87
C LYS A 113 11.31 6.04 -34.24
N ALA A 114 12.31 6.44 -35.02
CA ALA A 114 12.62 5.79 -36.30
C ALA A 114 13.21 4.39 -36.10
N ALA A 115 14.12 4.23 -35.13
CA ALA A 115 14.70 2.94 -34.77
C ALA A 115 13.62 1.98 -34.23
N GLU A 116 12.72 2.47 -33.39
CA GLU A 116 11.59 1.69 -32.85
C GLU A 116 10.65 1.21 -33.96
N ARG A 117 10.34 2.06 -34.95
CA ARG A 117 9.51 1.67 -36.11
C ARG A 117 10.17 0.57 -36.95
N GLU A 118 11.48 0.64 -37.16
CA GLU A 118 12.20 -0.38 -37.92
C GLU A 118 12.30 -1.69 -37.13
N ALA A 119 12.54 -1.63 -35.81
CA ALA A 119 12.51 -2.80 -34.92
C ALA A 119 11.11 -3.46 -34.90
N ASN A 120 10.04 -2.68 -34.84
CA ASN A 120 8.68 -3.20 -34.91
C ASN A 120 8.36 -3.81 -36.28
N LYS A 121 8.93 -3.28 -37.37
CA LYS A 121 8.77 -3.83 -38.72
C LYS A 121 9.50 -5.17 -38.87
N THR A 122 10.71 -5.31 -38.32
CA THR A 122 11.46 -6.58 -38.34
C THR A 122 10.81 -7.63 -37.45
N LEU A 123 10.31 -7.25 -36.27
CA LEU A 123 9.56 -8.13 -35.37
C LEU A 123 8.28 -8.67 -36.05
N ASN A 124 7.51 -7.80 -36.70
CA ASN A 124 6.29 -8.20 -37.41
C ASN A 124 6.60 -9.08 -38.63
N ALA A 125 7.73 -8.88 -39.32
CA ALA A 125 8.18 -9.75 -40.40
C ALA A 125 8.57 -11.15 -39.86
N ALA A 126 9.32 -11.21 -38.76
CA ALA A 126 9.70 -12.45 -38.10
C ALA A 126 8.48 -13.23 -37.60
N GLU A 127 7.47 -12.55 -37.04
CA GLU A 127 6.25 -13.18 -36.57
C GLU A 127 5.43 -13.77 -37.74
N ARG A 128 5.41 -13.11 -38.91
CA ARG A 128 4.75 -13.63 -40.12
C ARG A 128 5.47 -14.88 -40.65
N GLU A 129 6.79 -14.91 -40.65
CA GLU A 129 7.56 -16.09 -41.05
C GLU A 129 7.38 -17.25 -40.06
N ALA A 130 7.39 -16.99 -38.76
CA ALA A 130 7.10 -17.99 -37.74
C ALA A 130 5.69 -18.59 -37.90
N LYS A 131 4.68 -17.75 -38.20
CA LYS A 131 3.30 -18.21 -38.48
C LYS A 131 3.22 -19.06 -39.75
N LYS A 132 4.00 -18.74 -40.80
CA LYS A 132 4.07 -19.57 -42.03
C LYS A 132 4.74 -20.91 -41.74
N ALA A 133 5.87 -20.92 -41.02
CA ALA A 133 6.59 -22.13 -40.63
C ALA A 133 5.70 -23.06 -39.78
N ALA A 134 4.96 -22.51 -38.80
CA ALA A 134 4.03 -23.28 -37.98
C ALA A 134 2.87 -23.89 -38.79
N ARG A 135 2.32 -23.15 -39.77
CA ARG A 135 1.28 -23.67 -40.68
C ARG A 135 1.82 -24.79 -41.57
N GLN A 136 3.06 -24.69 -42.01
CA GLN A 136 3.71 -25.72 -42.81
C GLN A 136 3.96 -26.99 -41.98
N ALA A 137 4.52 -26.85 -40.78
CA ALA A 137 4.72 -27.97 -39.85
C ALA A 137 3.39 -28.69 -39.51
N ALA A 138 2.31 -27.95 -39.30
CA ALA A 138 0.99 -28.54 -39.07
C ALA A 138 0.45 -29.33 -40.29
N ARG A 139 0.69 -28.84 -41.51
CA ARG A 139 0.33 -29.55 -42.74
C ARG A 139 1.14 -30.84 -42.89
N ASP A 140 2.42 -30.80 -42.57
CA ASP A 140 3.31 -31.96 -42.69
C ASP A 140 2.99 -33.01 -41.61
N ALA A 141 2.70 -32.59 -40.37
CA ALA A 141 2.19 -33.47 -39.32
C ALA A 141 0.87 -34.15 -39.71
N LYS A 142 -0.06 -33.42 -40.33
CA LYS A 142 -1.34 -34.00 -40.81
C LYS A 142 -1.13 -35.01 -41.93
N LYS A 143 -0.14 -34.80 -42.81
CA LYS A 143 0.23 -35.78 -43.85
C LYS A 143 0.88 -37.03 -43.23
N ALA A 144 1.76 -36.86 -42.25
CA ALA A 144 2.38 -37.96 -41.52
C ALA A 144 1.34 -38.84 -40.81
N ALA A 145 0.42 -38.23 -40.06
CA ALA A 145 -0.67 -38.94 -39.39
C ALA A 145 -1.59 -39.69 -40.37
N LYS A 146 -1.88 -39.12 -41.55
CA LYS A 146 -2.66 -39.80 -42.60
C LYS A 146 -1.91 -40.98 -43.23
N GLN A 147 -0.58 -40.92 -43.27
CA GLN A 147 0.24 -42.03 -43.75
C GLN A 147 0.29 -43.16 -42.71
N GLU A 148 0.40 -42.82 -41.44
CA GLU A 148 0.42 -43.75 -40.32
C GLU A 148 -0.93 -44.48 -40.16
N GLY A 149 -2.06 -43.75 -40.32
CA GLY A 149 -3.40 -44.35 -40.36
C GLY A 149 -3.60 -45.36 -41.50
N ARG A 150 -3.03 -45.09 -42.69
CA ARG A 150 -3.07 -46.05 -43.83
C ARG A 150 -2.20 -47.29 -43.60
N ASN A 151 -1.12 -47.16 -42.84
CA ASN A 151 -0.27 -48.29 -42.45
C ASN A 151 -0.94 -49.16 -41.36
N LEU A 152 -1.78 -48.56 -40.50
CA LEU A 152 -2.59 -49.27 -39.49
C LEU A 152 -3.79 -50.01 -40.10
N GLU A 153 -4.46 -49.43 -41.11
CA GLU A 153 -5.55 -50.10 -41.85
C GLU A 153 -5.10 -51.34 -42.63
N THR A 154 -3.82 -51.40 -43.04
CA THR A 154 -3.27 -52.56 -43.76
C THR A 154 -2.80 -53.69 -42.83
N SER A 155 -2.67 -53.44 -41.52
CA SER A 155 -2.14 -54.42 -40.55
C SER A 155 -3.21 -55.13 -39.70
N THR A 156 -4.49 -54.78 -39.81
CA THR A 156 -5.53 -55.25 -38.87
C THR A 156 -6.67 -55.99 -39.58
N LYS A 157 -6.38 -57.18 -40.12
CA LYS A 157 -7.41 -58.23 -40.28
C LYS A 157 -7.49 -59.01 -38.97
N ILE A 158 -8.37 -58.60 -38.05
CA ILE A 158 -8.65 -59.36 -36.83
C ILE A 158 -10.16 -59.66 -36.76
N ASN A 159 -10.42 -60.90 -36.36
CA ASN A 159 -11.64 -61.71 -36.48
C ASN A 159 -12.81 -61.19 -35.61
N LEU A 160 -14.01 -61.09 -36.17
CA LEU A 160 -15.22 -60.49 -35.58
C LEU A 160 -16.21 -61.56 -35.05
N ASP A 161 -15.79 -62.43 -34.13
CA ASP A 161 -16.66 -63.46 -33.52
C ASP A 161 -16.60 -63.50 -31.97
N ASN A 162 -16.39 -62.35 -31.32
CA ASN A 162 -16.48 -62.25 -29.84
C ASN A 162 -17.78 -61.56 -29.41
N PRO A 163 -18.72 -62.25 -28.71
CA PRO A 163 -19.99 -61.67 -28.26
C PRO A 163 -19.87 -60.58 -27.19
N GLU A 164 -18.70 -60.39 -26.57
CA GLU A 164 -18.48 -59.25 -25.64
C GLU A 164 -18.31 -57.90 -26.35
N CYS A 165 -17.94 -57.89 -27.64
CA CYS A 165 -17.80 -56.64 -28.42
C CYS A 165 -19.14 -56.06 -28.90
N LEU A 166 -20.20 -56.87 -29.00
CA LEU A 166 -21.52 -56.43 -29.48
C LEU A 166 -22.31 -55.66 -28.41
N ALA A 167 -21.99 -55.83 -27.13
CA ALA A 167 -22.60 -55.07 -26.04
C ALA A 167 -22.05 -53.63 -25.93
N ALA A 168 -20.77 -53.42 -26.29
CA ALA A 168 -20.11 -52.12 -26.21
C ALA A 168 -20.48 -51.16 -27.36
N ILE A 169 -20.89 -51.69 -28.52
CA ILE A 169 -21.28 -50.86 -29.68
C ILE A 169 -22.67 -50.22 -29.47
N ASN A 170 -23.54 -50.80 -28.64
CA ASN A 170 -24.89 -50.28 -28.40
C ASN A 170 -24.99 -49.13 -27.39
N GLN A 171 -23.87 -48.67 -26.80
CA GLN A 171 -23.86 -47.48 -25.92
C GLN A 171 -23.29 -46.21 -26.58
N CYS A 172 -22.86 -46.27 -27.86
CA CYS A 172 -22.31 -45.10 -28.56
C CYS A 172 -23.27 -44.42 -29.56
N SER A 173 -24.56 -44.79 -29.58
CA SER A 173 -25.56 -44.20 -30.51
C SER A 173 -26.13 -42.84 -30.06
N LEU A 174 -25.62 -42.24 -28.98
CA LEU A 174 -26.05 -40.93 -28.47
C LEU A 174 -25.24 -39.74 -29.01
N PHE A 175 -24.13 -39.99 -29.72
CA PHE A 175 -23.30 -38.91 -30.27
C PHE A 175 -23.75 -38.45 -31.67
N ASP A 176 -24.21 -39.38 -32.51
CA ASP A 176 -24.63 -39.08 -33.89
C ASP A 176 -25.99 -38.33 -33.97
N ALA A 177 -26.83 -38.44 -32.93
CA ALA A 177 -28.09 -37.71 -32.85
C ALA A 177 -27.87 -36.20 -32.61
N VAL A 178 -26.87 -35.87 -31.78
CA VAL A 178 -26.53 -34.48 -31.40
C VAL A 178 -25.88 -33.73 -32.56
N GLU A 179 -25.06 -34.41 -33.38
CA GLU A 179 -24.42 -33.77 -34.54
C GLU A 179 -25.42 -33.42 -35.67
N SER A 180 -26.56 -34.12 -35.74
CA SER A 180 -27.60 -33.85 -36.76
C SER A 180 -28.48 -32.62 -36.44
N GLU A 181 -28.63 -32.28 -35.16
CA GLU A 181 -29.42 -31.12 -34.72
C GLU A 181 -28.61 -29.80 -34.70
N MET A 182 -27.28 -29.87 -34.54
CA MET A 182 -26.46 -28.65 -34.42
C MET A 182 -26.06 -28.01 -35.75
N LYS A 183 -26.24 -28.70 -36.88
CA LYS A 183 -25.82 -28.24 -38.20
C LYS A 183 -26.61 -27.04 -38.78
N PRO A 184 -27.94 -26.92 -38.62
CA PRO A 184 -28.68 -25.76 -39.12
C PRO A 184 -28.54 -24.48 -38.26
N MET A 185 -27.99 -24.56 -37.04
CA MET A 185 -27.76 -23.36 -36.19
C MET A 185 -26.50 -22.57 -36.57
N TRP A 186 -25.65 -23.11 -37.43
CA TRP A 186 -24.32 -22.55 -37.69
C TRP A 186 -24.29 -21.38 -38.70
N GLU A 187 -25.44 -20.97 -39.23
CA GLU A 187 -25.52 -19.91 -40.26
C GLU A 187 -26.18 -18.60 -39.82
N ARG A 188 -26.46 -18.38 -38.52
CA ARG A 188 -27.00 -17.09 -38.05
C ARG A 188 -26.32 -16.53 -36.80
N THR A 189 -25.49 -15.52 -37.04
CA THR A 189 -25.17 -14.34 -36.20
C THR A 189 -24.42 -14.49 -34.86
N THR A 190 -23.48 -13.56 -34.65
CA THR A 190 -22.95 -13.05 -33.35
C THR A 190 -22.18 -13.96 -32.38
N LEU A 191 -21.54 -15.05 -32.81
CA LEU A 191 -20.68 -15.89 -31.94
C LEU A 191 -19.23 -16.03 -32.43
N GLN A 192 -18.58 -14.92 -32.79
CA GLN A 192 -17.14 -14.91 -33.15
C GLN A 192 -16.21 -14.26 -32.12
N LYS A 193 -16.75 -13.55 -31.12
CA LYS A 193 -15.93 -12.93 -30.05
C LYS A 193 -15.64 -13.92 -28.92
N GLU A 194 -16.67 -14.57 -28.39
CA GLU A 194 -16.53 -15.47 -27.23
C GLU A 194 -15.72 -16.74 -27.55
N LEU A 195 -15.90 -17.32 -28.74
CA LEU A 195 -15.12 -18.49 -29.15
C LEU A 195 -13.62 -18.17 -29.33
N LYS A 196 -13.27 -16.92 -29.70
CA LYS A 196 -11.87 -16.48 -29.77
C LYS A 196 -11.28 -16.31 -28.38
N THR A 197 -12.07 -15.87 -27.41
CA THR A 197 -11.65 -15.74 -26.01
C THR A 197 -11.40 -17.11 -25.40
N VAL A 198 -12.33 -18.06 -25.60
CA VAL A 198 -12.19 -19.45 -25.11
C VAL A 198 -11.02 -20.17 -25.79
N TYR A 199 -10.82 -19.97 -27.09
CA TYR A 199 -9.66 -20.52 -27.80
C TYR A 199 -8.33 -19.90 -27.36
N LYS A 200 -8.31 -18.59 -27.07
CA LYS A 200 -7.12 -17.90 -26.53
C LYS A 200 -6.80 -18.40 -25.12
N GLN A 201 -7.81 -18.53 -24.28
CA GLN A 201 -7.69 -19.06 -22.92
C GLN A 201 -7.11 -20.48 -22.93
N ARG A 202 -7.71 -21.42 -23.66
CA ARG A 202 -7.19 -22.80 -23.74
C ARG A 202 -5.79 -22.90 -24.34
N LYS A 203 -5.42 -21.98 -25.24
CA LYS A 203 -4.06 -21.91 -25.81
C LYS A 203 -3.04 -21.35 -24.82
N ASP A 204 -3.47 -20.50 -23.91
CA ASP A 204 -2.64 -19.93 -22.86
C ASP A 204 -2.46 -20.94 -21.71
N ASP A 205 -3.51 -21.71 -21.39
CA ASP A 205 -3.46 -22.83 -20.43
C ASP A 205 -2.51 -23.94 -20.90
N LEU A 206 -2.55 -24.32 -22.19
CA LEU A 206 -1.61 -25.28 -22.78
C LEU A 206 -0.16 -24.77 -22.77
N ARG A 207 0.06 -23.46 -22.88
CA ARG A 207 1.40 -22.86 -22.76
C ARG A 207 1.91 -22.87 -21.32
N ARG A 208 1.03 -22.63 -20.34
CA ARG A 208 1.32 -22.72 -18.91
C ARG A 208 1.65 -24.15 -18.51
N LEU A 209 0.86 -25.13 -18.94
CA LEU A 209 1.11 -26.55 -18.69
C LEU A 209 2.45 -27.00 -19.28
N LYS A 210 2.79 -26.55 -20.50
CA LYS A 210 4.08 -26.85 -21.12
C LYS A 210 5.27 -26.24 -20.36
N LYS A 211 5.11 -25.04 -19.80
CA LYS A 211 6.15 -24.39 -18.97
C LYS A 211 6.34 -25.14 -17.66
N TYR A 212 5.25 -25.57 -17.02
CA TYR A 212 5.26 -26.36 -15.80
C TYR A 212 5.91 -27.74 -15.99
N ILE A 213 5.58 -28.44 -17.08
CA ILE A 213 6.21 -29.73 -17.43
C ILE A 213 7.72 -29.54 -17.66
N ASN A 214 8.14 -28.48 -18.34
CA ASN A 214 9.57 -28.22 -18.54
C ASN A 214 10.29 -27.91 -17.22
N GLN A 215 9.66 -27.16 -16.31
CA GLN A 215 10.22 -26.89 -14.98
C GLN A 215 10.32 -28.16 -14.12
N LEU A 216 9.34 -29.07 -14.21
CA LEU A 216 9.40 -30.36 -13.54
C LEU A 216 10.50 -31.27 -14.13
N VAL A 217 10.70 -31.23 -15.44
CA VAL A 217 11.80 -31.93 -16.13
C VAL A 217 13.15 -31.36 -15.73
N ASP A 218 13.30 -30.04 -15.66
CA ASP A 218 14.54 -29.39 -15.20
C ASP A 218 14.84 -29.74 -13.72
N TYR A 219 13.80 -29.78 -12.87
CA TYR A 219 13.93 -30.18 -11.46
C TYR A 219 14.31 -31.66 -11.28
N THR A 220 13.79 -32.57 -12.12
CA THR A 220 14.17 -34.00 -12.09
C THR A 220 15.58 -34.26 -12.65
N ILE A 221 16.07 -33.41 -13.55
CA ILE A 221 17.44 -33.46 -14.06
C ILE A 221 18.44 -32.97 -12.99
N GLU A 222 18.07 -31.99 -12.17
CA GLU A 222 18.92 -31.43 -11.11
C GLU A 222 18.88 -32.24 -9.80
N ASN A 223 17.87 -33.09 -9.57
CA ASN A 223 17.74 -33.93 -8.37
C ASN A 223 17.28 -35.37 -8.68
N PRO A 224 18.19 -36.29 -9.07
CA PRO A 224 17.83 -37.66 -9.48
C PRO A 224 17.49 -38.62 -8.32
N ALA A 225 17.42 -38.17 -7.07
CA ALA A 225 17.25 -39.01 -5.88
C ALA A 225 15.86 -38.92 -5.21
N ALA A 226 14.92 -38.19 -5.78
CA ALA A 226 13.55 -38.09 -5.26
C ALA A 226 12.58 -38.86 -6.17
N ASP A 227 12.60 -40.19 -6.08
CA ASP A 227 11.68 -41.06 -6.82
C ASP A 227 10.96 -41.97 -5.82
N GLN A 228 9.66 -41.71 -5.56
CA GLN A 228 8.59 -42.67 -5.18
C GLN A 228 7.22 -42.02 -5.50
N PRO A 229 6.23 -42.78 -6.03
CA PRO A 229 5.17 -42.21 -6.86
C PRO A 229 3.87 -41.84 -6.12
N LEU A 230 3.35 -40.64 -6.40
CA LEU A 230 1.98 -40.21 -6.09
C LEU A 230 0.98 -40.86 -7.06
N LEU A 231 0.44 -42.02 -6.67
CA LEU A 231 -0.80 -42.57 -7.20
C LEU A 231 -1.83 -42.58 -6.06
N GLY A 232 -2.89 -41.78 -6.17
CA GLY A 232 -4.06 -41.89 -5.31
C GLY A 232 -4.73 -40.55 -5.02
N LEU A 233 -5.52 -40.05 -5.98
CA LEU A 233 -6.63 -39.12 -5.74
C LEU A 233 -7.41 -38.97 -7.05
N CYS A 234 -8.21 -39.99 -7.34
CA CYS A 234 -9.39 -39.96 -8.21
C CYS A 234 -10.13 -41.29 -8.00
N ASP A 235 -10.75 -41.46 -6.83
CA ASP A 235 -11.81 -42.47 -6.64
C ASP A 235 -12.77 -41.96 -5.56
N GLY A 236 -14.07 -41.99 -5.86
CA GLY A 236 -15.12 -41.87 -4.86
C GLY A 236 -16.10 -40.71 -5.02
N ALA A 237 -16.83 -40.65 -6.13
CA ALA A 237 -18.16 -40.02 -6.13
C ALA A 237 -19.12 -40.86 -6.97
N THR A 238 -19.78 -41.85 -6.35
CA THR A 238 -21.16 -42.27 -6.67
C THR A 238 -21.73 -43.17 -5.56
N SER A 239 -23.05 -43.11 -5.41
CA SER A 239 -23.96 -43.84 -4.51
C SER A 239 -24.02 -43.32 -3.07
N GLY A 240 -25.18 -43.09 -2.43
CA GLY A 240 -26.56 -43.44 -2.77
C GLY A 240 -27.26 -43.96 -1.51
N ARG A 241 -28.38 -43.31 -1.15
CA ARG A 241 -29.55 -43.72 -0.34
C ARG A 241 -29.49 -44.93 0.63
N ASP A 242 -30.14 -44.68 1.78
CA ASP A 242 -30.92 -45.54 2.72
C ASP A 242 -30.37 -45.37 4.14
N GLY A 243 -31.12 -45.20 5.23
CA GLY A 243 -32.56 -45.22 5.55
C GLY A 243 -32.69 -45.35 7.08
N SER A 244 -33.91 -45.12 7.62
CA SER A 244 -34.45 -45.46 8.97
C SER A 244 -33.85 -44.78 10.21
N ASP A 245 -34.62 -43.97 10.95
CA ASP A 245 -35.52 -44.30 12.10
C ASP A 245 -34.71 -44.22 13.44
N GLU A 246 -35.12 -43.70 14.60
CA GLU A 246 -36.39 -43.54 15.32
C GLU A 246 -36.27 -42.40 16.38
N ASP A 247 -37.43 -41.79 16.72
CA ASP A 247 -37.96 -41.41 18.06
C ASP A 247 -37.09 -40.64 19.09
N GLY A 248 -37.59 -39.68 19.86
CA GLY A 248 -38.95 -39.21 20.13
C GLY A 248 -38.95 -38.30 21.37
N ASP A 249 -40.01 -37.49 21.47
CA ASP A 249 -40.67 -36.98 22.69
C ASP A 249 -39.92 -36.00 23.64
N ASP A 250 -40.55 -35.03 24.32
CA ASP A 250 -41.87 -34.37 24.34
C ASP A 250 -41.79 -33.35 25.52
N LEU A 251 -42.79 -32.46 25.61
CA LEU A 251 -43.28 -31.75 26.81
C LEU A 251 -42.77 -30.32 27.13
N SER A 252 -43.55 -29.35 26.62
CA SER A 252 -44.07 -28.22 27.43
C SER A 252 -45.27 -28.71 28.29
N PRO A 253 -46.12 -27.90 28.99
CA PRO A 253 -46.16 -26.44 29.20
C PRO A 253 -46.66 -25.94 30.61
N ALA A 254 -46.70 -24.60 30.74
CA ALA A 254 -47.71 -23.73 31.40
C ALA A 254 -47.98 -23.75 32.92
N THR A 255 -48.14 -22.56 33.54
CA THR A 255 -49.47 -21.99 33.95
C THR A 255 -49.39 -20.68 34.77
N ALA A 256 -50.28 -19.73 34.41
CA ALA A 256 -51.21 -18.89 35.20
C ALA A 256 -50.77 -17.75 36.19
N ASP A 257 -51.09 -16.48 35.80
CA ASP A 257 -52.02 -15.46 36.41
C ASP A 257 -52.01 -15.12 37.94
N PRO A 258 -52.72 -14.06 38.48
CA PRO A 258 -53.32 -12.83 37.92
C PRO A 258 -53.26 -11.52 38.80
N SER A 259 -53.78 -10.42 38.24
CA SER A 259 -54.64 -9.36 38.87
C SER A 259 -54.07 -8.19 39.71
N TYR A 260 -54.45 -6.95 39.37
CA TYR A 260 -55.33 -6.09 40.23
C TYR A 260 -55.92 -4.87 39.47
N THR A 261 -57.09 -4.46 39.95
CA THR A 261 -58.13 -3.55 39.43
C THR A 261 -57.89 -2.06 39.77
N ALA A 262 -58.16 -1.13 38.84
CA ALA A 262 -59.34 -0.22 38.72
C ALA A 262 -59.33 1.11 39.52
N ASP A 263 -59.83 2.16 38.81
CA ASP A 263 -60.69 3.29 39.22
C ASP A 263 -60.13 4.74 39.03
N PRO A 264 -60.99 5.79 38.87
CA PRO A 264 -61.02 6.60 37.64
C PRO A 264 -61.14 8.12 37.92
N SER A 265 -61.57 8.89 36.90
CA SER A 265 -62.12 10.26 36.99
C SER A 265 -61.07 11.38 37.12
N THR A 266 -61.21 12.61 36.59
CA THR A 266 -62.34 13.31 35.96
C THR A 266 -61.86 14.61 35.29
N THR A 267 -62.68 15.12 34.35
CA THR A 267 -62.90 16.55 33.95
C THR A 267 -61.78 17.30 33.22
N ALA A 268 -61.94 17.59 31.91
CA ALA A 268 -62.64 18.77 31.33
C ALA A 268 -61.79 20.06 31.50
N ASP A 269 -61.38 20.81 30.48
CA ASP A 269 -62.23 21.54 29.51
C ASP A 269 -61.38 22.22 28.39
N PRO A 270 -61.98 22.90 27.39
CA PRO A 270 -61.59 22.84 25.98
C PRO A 270 -60.95 24.13 25.48
N TRP A 271 -60.32 24.13 24.30
CA TRP A 271 -60.57 25.12 23.23
C TRP A 271 -60.03 24.61 21.89
N THR A 272 -60.95 24.62 20.94
CA THR A 272 -60.88 24.21 19.55
C THR A 272 -60.03 25.14 18.67
N LYS A 273 -59.33 24.58 17.66
CA LYS A 273 -59.60 24.94 16.25
C LYS A 273 -59.01 23.94 15.24
N SER A 274 -59.92 23.52 14.39
CA SER A 274 -59.91 22.58 13.28
C SER A 274 -59.26 23.13 11.99
N SER A 275 -58.68 22.24 11.18
CA SER A 275 -58.95 22.18 9.73
C SER A 275 -58.47 20.85 9.14
N GLU A 276 -59.41 20.05 8.63
CA GLU A 276 -59.23 18.75 7.97
C GLU A 276 -58.92 18.92 6.46
N THR A 277 -58.19 17.96 5.87
CA THR A 277 -58.50 17.33 4.57
C THR A 277 -57.74 15.98 4.44
N PRO A 278 -58.11 15.03 3.54
CA PRO A 278 -58.55 13.69 3.89
C PRO A 278 -57.56 12.55 3.59
N ALA A 279 -57.85 11.39 4.18
CA ALA A 279 -57.03 10.17 4.28
C ALA A 279 -56.75 9.42 2.95
N PRO A 280 -55.64 8.66 2.86
CA PRO A 280 -55.57 7.42 2.10
C PRO A 280 -56.11 6.24 2.94
N THR A 281 -56.73 5.30 2.25
CA THR A 281 -57.34 4.05 2.74
C THR A 281 -56.42 3.24 3.67
N ALA A 282 -56.95 2.84 4.82
CA ALA A 282 -56.26 2.12 5.88
C ALA A 282 -56.05 0.63 5.55
N ASP A 283 -54.82 0.17 5.78
CA ASP A 283 -54.48 -1.25 5.94
C ASP A 283 -55.08 -1.84 7.22
N PRO A 284 -55.48 -3.12 7.24
CA PRO A 284 -56.17 -3.74 8.35
C PRO A 284 -55.19 -4.32 9.38
N TRP A 285 -54.38 -3.46 10.03
CA TRP A 285 -53.72 -3.75 11.32
C TRP A 285 -53.50 -2.43 12.06
N THR A 286 -54.44 -2.05 12.94
CA THR A 286 -54.31 -0.86 13.80
C THR A 286 -54.60 -1.22 15.25
N GLY A 287 -53.56 -1.69 15.95
CA GLY A 287 -53.39 -1.32 17.35
C GLY A 287 -52.77 0.09 17.42
N PRO A 288 -53.03 0.89 18.46
CA PRO A 288 -52.42 2.21 18.58
C PRO A 288 -50.94 2.05 18.93
N THR A 289 -50.05 2.15 17.94
CA THR A 289 -48.62 2.36 18.19
C THR A 289 -48.48 3.73 18.81
N THR A 290 -48.26 3.78 20.12
CA THR A 290 -48.04 5.05 20.78
C THR A 290 -46.68 5.60 20.36
N VAL A 291 -46.54 6.91 20.25
CA VAL A 291 -45.26 7.60 19.93
C VAL A 291 -44.15 7.20 20.93
N ALA A 292 -44.50 6.59 22.06
CA ALA A 292 -43.60 6.05 23.08
C ALA A 292 -42.84 4.78 22.65
N ASP A 293 -43.23 4.09 21.57
CA ASP A 293 -42.62 2.82 21.17
C ASP A 293 -41.47 2.97 20.15
N ARG A 294 -41.28 4.15 19.55
CA ARG A 294 -40.21 4.44 18.57
C ARG A 294 -39.09 5.26 19.20
N CYS A 295 -37.86 4.99 18.79
CA CYS A 295 -36.70 5.71 19.31
C CYS A 295 -36.65 7.14 18.79
N VAL A 296 -36.20 8.06 19.66
CA VAL A 296 -35.92 9.46 19.27
C VAL A 296 -34.48 9.51 18.79
N VAL A 297 -34.28 9.90 17.54
CA VAL A 297 -32.94 10.11 16.96
C VAL A 297 -32.58 11.58 16.92
N SER A 298 -31.29 11.88 16.97
CA SER A 298 -30.77 13.24 16.83
C SER A 298 -30.96 13.76 15.40
N GLU A 299 -30.78 15.07 15.23
CA GLU A 299 -30.48 15.62 13.91
C GLU A 299 -29.19 15.00 13.36
N TRP A 300 -29.07 15.03 12.03
CA TRP A 300 -27.84 14.64 11.35
C TRP A 300 -26.69 15.60 11.71
N SER A 301 -25.48 15.06 11.81
CA SER A 301 -24.27 15.86 11.84
C SER A 301 -24.06 16.60 10.51
N ASP A 302 -23.14 17.55 10.53
CA ASP A 302 -22.54 18.05 9.29
C ASP A 302 -21.83 16.90 8.55
N TRP A 303 -21.69 17.05 7.23
CA TRP A 303 -20.91 16.11 6.42
C TRP A 303 -19.43 16.13 6.83
N SER A 304 -18.83 14.95 6.88
CA SER A 304 -17.39 14.76 7.11
C SER A 304 -16.55 15.42 6.02
N ALA A 305 -15.25 15.53 6.27
CA ALA A 305 -14.29 15.68 5.18
C ALA A 305 -14.39 14.46 4.23
N PRO A 306 -14.04 14.62 2.93
CA PRO A 306 -13.99 13.49 2.01
C PRO A 306 -13.03 12.40 2.51
N LEU A 307 -13.52 11.17 2.58
CA LEU A 307 -12.78 9.92 2.80
C LEU A 307 -12.42 9.29 1.44
N GLY A 308 -11.99 8.03 1.43
CA GLY A 308 -11.54 7.31 0.23
C GLY A 308 -12.33 7.63 -1.04
N PHE A 309 -11.63 8.08 -2.09
CA PHE A 309 -12.19 8.50 -3.38
C PHE A 309 -13.33 9.53 -3.35
N GLY A 310 -13.48 10.26 -2.25
CA GLY A 310 -14.45 11.34 -2.12
C GLY A 310 -15.78 10.94 -1.49
N THR A 311 -15.85 9.85 -0.75
CA THR A 311 -17.05 9.53 0.03
C THR A 311 -17.13 10.45 1.25
N GLN A 312 -18.27 11.07 1.50
CA GLN A 312 -18.55 11.80 2.74
C GLN A 312 -19.60 11.06 3.53
N GLU A 313 -19.50 11.17 4.85
CA GLU A 313 -20.42 10.56 5.77
C GLU A 313 -20.99 11.59 6.72
N ARG A 314 -22.19 11.34 7.21
CA ARG A 314 -22.76 12.03 8.36
C ARG A 314 -23.50 11.03 9.22
N THR A 315 -23.53 11.30 10.52
CA THR A 315 -24.13 10.37 11.49
C THR A 315 -25.19 11.07 12.31
N ARG A 316 -26.06 10.27 12.91
CA ARG A 316 -27.00 10.67 13.96
C ARG A 316 -27.05 9.56 15.00
N TYR A 317 -27.58 9.82 16.18
CA TYR A 317 -27.61 8.81 17.24
C TYR A 317 -28.98 8.75 17.92
N ILE A 318 -29.24 7.64 18.59
CA ILE A 318 -30.46 7.47 19.39
C ILE A 318 -30.32 8.30 20.67
N VAL A 319 -31.10 9.37 20.76
CA VAL A 319 -31.19 10.25 21.94
C VAL A 319 -32.01 9.59 23.04
N GLN A 320 -33.07 8.85 22.65
CA GLN A 320 -33.92 8.12 23.57
C GLN A 320 -34.30 6.76 22.99
N SER A 321 -33.91 5.70 23.70
CA SER A 321 -34.23 4.31 23.36
C SER A 321 -35.72 4.02 23.54
N GLY A 322 -36.25 3.22 22.62
CA GLY A 322 -37.62 2.73 22.56
C GLY A 322 -37.63 1.27 22.09
N ILE A 323 -38.81 0.70 21.88
CA ILE A 323 -38.96 -0.72 21.52
C ILE A 323 -38.49 -0.97 20.07
N PHE A 324 -38.68 0.00 19.19
CA PHE A 324 -38.27 -0.06 17.78
C PHE A 324 -37.27 1.07 17.47
N CYS A 325 -35.98 0.75 17.55
CA CYS A 325 -34.89 1.63 17.13
C CYS A 325 -34.45 1.33 15.70
N PRO A 326 -33.96 2.35 14.97
CA PRO A 326 -33.21 2.10 13.75
C PRO A 326 -31.99 1.23 14.03
N GLU A 327 -31.58 0.44 13.05
CA GLU A 327 -30.29 -0.25 13.09
C GLU A 327 -29.14 0.77 12.96
N ASP A 328 -27.94 0.43 13.41
CA ASP A 328 -26.78 1.35 13.35
C ASP A 328 -26.45 1.78 11.91
N SER A 329 -26.71 0.93 10.92
CA SER A 329 -26.58 1.24 9.50
C SER A 329 -27.57 2.31 9.02
N GLU A 330 -28.72 2.48 9.68
CA GLU A 330 -29.72 3.53 9.38
C GLU A 330 -29.42 4.86 10.11
N LEU A 331 -28.36 4.87 10.93
CA LEU A 331 -27.85 6.02 11.66
C LEU A 331 -26.65 6.68 10.98
N ILE A 332 -26.22 6.14 9.83
CA ILE A 332 -25.14 6.64 8.98
C ILE A 332 -25.72 6.94 7.60
N GLU A 333 -25.33 8.07 7.00
CA GLU A 333 -25.66 8.41 5.61
C GLU A 333 -24.40 8.77 4.86
N GLU A 334 -24.21 8.12 3.71
CA GLU A 334 -23.04 8.28 2.85
C GLU A 334 -23.41 8.97 1.53
N ARG A 335 -22.45 9.71 0.97
CA ARG A 335 -22.56 10.30 -0.36
C ARG A 335 -21.19 10.37 -1.03
N ASP A 336 -21.13 9.89 -2.27
CA ASP A 336 -19.99 10.15 -3.15
C ASP A 336 -20.02 11.58 -3.68
N ILE A 337 -18.95 12.34 -3.43
CA ILE A 337 -18.70 13.57 -4.16
C ILE A 337 -18.00 13.20 -5.46
N PRO A 338 -18.46 13.69 -6.62
CA PRO A 338 -17.69 13.57 -7.85
C PRO A 338 -16.27 14.06 -7.61
N SER A 339 -15.29 13.37 -8.19
CA SER A 339 -13.89 13.77 -8.22
C SER A 339 -13.79 15.10 -8.99
N GLU A 340 -14.10 16.20 -8.32
CA GLU A 340 -13.98 17.54 -8.86
C GLU A 340 -12.52 17.94 -8.87
N LYS A 341 -12.12 18.62 -9.94
CA LYS A 341 -10.81 19.23 -10.00
C LYS A 341 -10.87 20.58 -9.29
N ASN A 342 -9.97 20.81 -8.34
CA ASN A 342 -9.78 22.10 -7.71
C ASN A 342 -9.28 23.14 -8.75
N GLY A 343 -9.10 24.39 -8.32
CA GLY A 343 -8.63 25.48 -9.18
C GLY A 343 -7.28 25.22 -9.86
N ASP A 344 -6.50 24.27 -9.34
CA ASP A 344 -5.18 23.88 -9.80
C ASP A 344 -5.21 22.63 -10.71
N GLY A 345 -6.39 22.04 -10.94
CA GLY A 345 -6.59 20.91 -11.85
C GLY A 345 -6.40 19.52 -11.23
N GLU A 346 -6.20 19.48 -9.91
CA GLU A 346 -6.02 18.29 -9.07
C GLU A 346 -7.36 17.83 -8.50
N TYR A 347 -7.57 16.52 -8.36
CA TYR A 347 -8.81 16.03 -7.78
C TYR A 347 -8.85 16.33 -6.28
N VAL A 348 -9.99 16.82 -5.77
CA VAL A 348 -10.17 17.13 -4.34
C VAL A 348 -9.89 15.91 -3.44
N VAL A 349 -10.06 14.70 -3.98
CA VAL A 349 -9.84 13.42 -3.29
C VAL A 349 -8.37 12.98 -3.27
N ASP A 350 -7.52 13.67 -4.03
CA ASP A 350 -6.07 13.51 -4.03
C ASP A 350 -5.39 14.66 -3.25
N ASP A 351 -6.16 15.53 -2.60
CA ASP A 351 -5.62 16.63 -1.78
C ASP A 351 -4.80 16.07 -0.62
N VAL A 352 -3.49 16.28 -0.70
CA VAL A 352 -2.52 15.71 0.24
C VAL A 352 -2.84 16.08 1.68
N ASP A 353 -3.32 17.29 1.98
CA ASP A 353 -3.60 17.69 3.36
C ASP A 353 -4.81 16.95 3.94
N LEU A 354 -5.87 16.78 3.15
CA LEU A 354 -7.04 16.00 3.56
C LEU A 354 -6.67 14.54 3.80
N VAL A 355 -5.95 13.94 2.84
CA VAL A 355 -5.53 12.52 2.94
C VAL A 355 -4.56 12.34 4.10
N THR A 356 -3.63 13.28 4.34
CA THR A 356 -2.74 13.27 5.50
C THR A 356 -3.53 13.25 6.81
N ASN A 357 -4.58 14.06 6.93
CA ASN A 357 -5.38 14.12 8.16
C ASN A 357 -6.13 12.82 8.42
N ASN A 358 -6.77 12.24 7.41
CA ASN A 358 -7.49 10.97 7.55
C ASN A 358 -6.48 9.84 7.85
N PHE A 359 -5.41 9.73 7.08
CA PHE A 359 -4.35 8.72 7.30
C PHE A 359 -3.74 8.81 8.70
N GLU A 360 -3.54 10.04 9.20
CA GLU A 360 -3.01 10.23 10.54
C GLU A 360 -3.97 9.76 11.64
N GLN A 361 -5.27 10.04 11.53
CA GLN A 361 -6.25 9.61 12.54
C GLN A 361 -6.54 8.11 12.42
N ASP A 362 -6.88 7.66 11.21
CA ASP A 362 -7.49 6.36 10.97
C ASP A 362 -6.47 5.24 10.86
N PHE A 363 -5.20 5.56 10.58
CA PHE A 363 -4.13 4.57 10.46
C PHE A 363 -2.96 4.80 11.41
N ILE A 364 -2.42 6.02 11.50
CA ILE A 364 -1.21 6.25 12.31
C ILE A 364 -1.50 6.18 13.82
N ARG A 365 -2.53 6.91 14.25
CA ARG A 365 -2.93 7.05 15.66
C ARG A 365 -3.87 5.94 16.13
N ALA A 366 -4.58 5.30 15.21
CA ALA A 366 -5.44 4.16 15.49
C ALA A 366 -4.61 3.01 16.09
N ASN A 367 -4.72 2.82 17.41
CA ASN A 367 -4.05 1.71 18.07
C ASN A 367 -4.86 1.05 19.20
N ASP A 368 -6.07 1.50 19.53
CA ASP A 368 -6.97 0.93 20.56
C ASP A 368 -6.28 0.51 21.88
N GLY A 369 -5.13 1.13 22.21
CA GLY A 369 -4.29 0.74 23.34
C GLY A 369 -3.60 -0.64 23.20
N LYS A 370 -3.52 -1.21 22.00
CA LYS A 370 -2.93 -2.51 21.70
C LYS A 370 -1.75 -2.41 20.73
N PRO A 371 -0.76 -3.34 20.83
CA PRO A 371 0.27 -3.49 19.81
C PRO A 371 -0.34 -3.99 18.49
N ARG A 372 0.37 -3.74 17.39
CA ARG A 372 -0.03 -4.17 16.04
C ARG A 372 1.01 -5.10 15.42
N ASP A 373 0.55 -6.12 14.72
CA ASP A 373 1.33 -6.79 13.69
C ASP A 373 0.88 -6.22 12.34
N LEU A 374 1.67 -5.27 11.81
CA LEU A 374 1.37 -4.54 10.59
C LEU A 374 2.05 -5.22 9.40
N LEU A 375 1.26 -5.69 8.44
CA LEU A 375 1.74 -6.20 7.17
C LEU A 375 1.66 -5.11 6.08
N LEU A 376 2.80 -4.81 5.45
CA LEU A 376 2.82 -3.97 4.25
C LEU A 376 2.83 -4.84 3.00
N VAL A 377 1.89 -4.61 2.09
CA VAL A 377 1.79 -5.28 0.80
C VAL A 377 2.11 -4.27 -0.31
N LEU A 378 3.34 -4.33 -0.82
CA LEU A 378 3.93 -3.33 -1.70
C LEU A 378 3.87 -3.77 -3.16
N ASP A 379 3.16 -3.01 -3.98
CA ASP A 379 3.15 -3.20 -5.42
C ASP A 379 4.52 -2.81 -6.03
N SER A 380 4.99 -3.63 -6.95
CA SER A 380 6.21 -3.39 -7.73
C SER A 380 6.03 -3.84 -9.18
N SER A 381 4.79 -3.76 -9.67
CA SER A 381 4.40 -4.05 -11.04
C SER A 381 5.02 -3.07 -12.03
N GLY A 382 4.90 -3.38 -13.33
CA GLY A 382 5.58 -2.64 -14.39
C GLY A 382 4.99 -1.25 -14.67
N SER A 383 3.90 -0.86 -14.03
CA SER A 383 3.36 0.52 -14.06
C SER A 383 4.17 1.48 -13.19
N ILE A 384 4.76 0.97 -12.11
CA ILE A 384 5.55 1.75 -11.16
C ILE A 384 6.97 1.92 -11.71
N THR A 385 7.40 3.17 -11.86
CA THR A 385 8.75 3.50 -12.32
C THR A 385 9.79 3.24 -11.22
N ASP A 386 11.08 3.22 -11.58
CA ASP A 386 12.13 3.07 -10.57
C ASP A 386 12.10 4.26 -9.60
N GLU A 387 11.88 5.49 -10.09
CA GLU A 387 11.75 6.68 -9.27
C GLU A 387 10.55 6.61 -8.31
N ASP A 388 9.40 6.16 -8.81
CA ASP A 388 8.18 5.99 -8.00
C ASP A 388 8.35 4.89 -6.93
N PHE A 389 9.05 3.81 -7.26
CA PHE A 389 9.35 2.73 -6.32
C PHE A 389 10.34 3.18 -5.23
N GLU A 390 11.30 4.05 -5.55
CA GLU A 390 12.15 4.70 -4.54
C GLU A 390 11.33 5.63 -3.63
N ALA A 391 10.39 6.43 -4.18
CA ALA A 391 9.49 7.26 -3.38
C ALA A 391 8.58 6.43 -2.46
N LEU A 392 8.07 5.30 -2.94
CA LEU A 392 7.34 4.31 -2.14
C LEU A 392 8.20 3.83 -0.97
N LYS A 393 9.44 3.40 -1.22
CA LYS A 393 10.36 2.94 -0.16
C LYS A 393 10.65 4.03 0.86
N ASP A 394 10.92 5.25 0.41
CA ASP A 394 11.13 6.40 1.29
C ASP A 394 9.91 6.66 2.16
N GLY A 395 8.71 6.65 1.58
CA GLY A 395 7.48 6.83 2.33
C GLY A 395 7.25 5.73 3.39
N VAL A 396 7.53 4.47 3.05
CA VAL A 396 7.46 3.36 4.01
C VAL A 396 8.46 3.53 5.16
N LYS A 397 9.68 4.01 4.89
CA LYS A 397 10.66 4.27 5.97
C LYS A 397 10.20 5.38 6.92
N VAL A 398 9.57 6.41 6.39
CA VAL A 398 8.99 7.49 7.21
C VAL A 398 7.78 6.99 8.00
N LEU A 399 6.96 6.12 7.41
CA LEU A 399 5.86 5.45 8.10
C LEU A 399 6.35 4.64 9.31
N ILE A 400 7.45 3.89 9.16
CA ILE A 400 8.09 3.15 10.26
C ILE A 400 8.46 4.08 11.43
N ASP A 401 8.93 5.29 11.12
CA ASP A 401 9.32 6.28 12.13
C ASP A 401 8.12 7.03 12.73
N SER A 402 6.95 7.01 12.08
CA SER A 402 5.78 7.84 12.43
C SER A 402 4.66 7.09 13.17
N LEU A 403 4.73 5.75 13.23
CA LEU A 403 3.66 4.93 13.80
C LEU A 403 3.62 5.03 15.34
N CYS A 404 2.48 5.49 15.90
CA CYS A 404 2.30 5.65 17.35
C CYS A 404 2.44 4.32 18.09
N GLY A 405 3.49 4.19 18.91
CA GLY A 405 3.83 2.96 19.66
C GLY A 405 5.19 2.37 19.25
N GLY A 406 5.64 2.71 18.04
CA GLY A 406 6.93 2.30 17.50
C GLY A 406 7.07 0.80 17.24
N PHE A 407 8.07 0.45 16.44
CA PHE A 407 8.41 -0.94 16.14
C PHE A 407 9.47 -1.49 17.07
N GLY A 408 9.36 -2.78 17.40
CA GLY A 408 10.39 -3.45 18.17
C GLY A 408 10.01 -4.87 18.61
N PRO A 409 10.95 -5.59 19.24
CA PRO A 409 10.73 -6.97 19.64
C PRO A 409 9.86 -7.12 20.90
N ALA A 410 9.64 -6.04 21.66
CA ALA A 410 8.88 -6.09 22.90
C ALA A 410 7.39 -6.36 22.65
N SER A 411 6.71 -6.97 23.62
CA SER A 411 5.29 -7.32 23.49
C SER A 411 4.39 -6.12 23.27
N ASN A 412 4.74 -4.95 23.83
CA ASN A 412 3.97 -3.71 23.73
C ASN A 412 4.39 -2.82 22.55
N GLN A 413 5.16 -3.35 21.61
CA GLN A 413 5.57 -2.64 20.39
C GLN A 413 4.95 -3.29 19.16
N HIS A 414 4.91 -2.55 18.06
CA HIS A 414 4.49 -3.08 16.77
C HIS A 414 5.54 -4.00 16.18
N ARG A 415 5.09 -4.94 15.34
CA ARG A 415 5.94 -5.72 14.43
C ARG A 415 5.54 -5.44 13.00
N LEU A 416 6.52 -5.49 12.11
CA LEU A 416 6.36 -5.27 10.69
C LEU A 416 6.54 -6.60 9.95
N GLY A 417 5.63 -6.88 9.02
CA GLY A 417 5.81 -7.82 7.93
C GLY A 417 5.83 -7.04 6.63
N VAL A 418 6.57 -7.53 5.63
CA VAL A 418 6.61 -6.91 4.29
C VAL A 418 6.46 -8.00 3.24
N VAL A 419 5.46 -7.86 2.38
CA VAL A 419 5.27 -8.65 1.17
C VAL A 419 5.36 -7.70 -0.02
N GLN A 420 6.19 -8.04 -0.98
CA GLN A 420 6.24 -7.37 -2.27
C GLN A 420 5.50 -8.21 -3.30
N PHE A 421 4.79 -7.58 -4.22
CA PHE A 421 4.14 -8.31 -5.31
C PHE A 421 4.27 -7.64 -6.68
N SER A 422 4.11 -8.47 -7.71
CA SER A 422 3.86 -8.05 -9.09
C SER A 422 3.13 -9.19 -9.82
N THR A 423 3.81 -9.90 -10.75
CA THR A 423 3.35 -11.16 -11.34
C THR A 423 3.45 -12.33 -10.36
N PHE A 424 4.30 -12.19 -9.35
CA PHE A 424 4.51 -13.15 -8.27
C PHE A 424 4.53 -12.39 -6.95
N THR A 425 4.29 -13.10 -5.85
CA THR A 425 4.44 -12.58 -4.49
C THR A 425 5.78 -12.99 -3.90
N ARG A 426 6.35 -12.12 -3.06
CA ARG A 426 7.59 -12.37 -2.34
C ARG A 426 7.48 -11.84 -0.91
N PRO A 427 7.47 -12.70 0.11
CA PRO A 427 7.74 -12.29 1.48
C PRO A 427 9.15 -11.71 1.56
N VAL A 428 9.26 -10.46 1.97
CA VAL A 428 10.52 -9.71 2.10
C VAL A 428 10.98 -9.71 3.56
N HIS A 429 10.04 -9.56 4.50
CA HIS A 429 10.29 -9.52 5.94
C HIS A 429 9.14 -10.17 6.69
N SER A 430 9.43 -11.02 7.67
CA SER A 430 8.44 -11.70 8.49
C SER A 430 8.35 -11.08 9.90
N PHE A 431 7.21 -11.24 10.58
CA PHE A 431 7.06 -10.77 11.97
C PHE A 431 8.03 -11.46 12.95
N ALA A 432 8.56 -12.62 12.59
CA ALA A 432 9.58 -13.35 13.34
C ALA A 432 11.01 -12.78 13.17
N ASP A 433 11.25 -11.96 12.15
CA ASP A 433 12.57 -11.38 11.85
C ASP A 433 12.89 -10.20 12.77
N ALA A 434 14.05 -9.56 12.58
CA ALA A 434 14.46 -8.40 13.37
C ALA A 434 13.45 -7.24 13.25
N GLN A 435 13.02 -6.70 14.40
CA GLN A 435 11.96 -5.68 14.48
C GLN A 435 12.45 -4.29 14.88
N ASP A 436 13.77 -4.09 15.03
CA ASP A 436 14.28 -2.75 15.32
C ASP A 436 14.15 -1.84 14.08
N PRO A 437 13.84 -0.55 14.25
CA PRO A 437 13.56 0.35 13.12
C PRO A 437 14.70 0.48 12.10
N ALA A 438 15.97 0.32 12.51
CA ALA A 438 17.09 0.39 11.57
C ALA A 438 17.08 -0.82 10.63
N SER A 439 16.95 -2.04 11.19
CA SER A 439 16.82 -3.26 10.39
C SER A 439 15.61 -3.23 9.47
N LEU A 440 14.45 -2.74 9.95
CA LEU A 440 13.25 -2.63 9.11
C LEU A 440 13.46 -1.71 7.90
N LYS A 441 14.08 -0.55 8.12
CA LYS A 441 14.38 0.41 7.03
C LYS A 441 15.43 -0.14 6.06
N ASP A 442 16.44 -0.85 6.56
CA ASP A 442 17.44 -1.53 5.71
C ASP A 442 16.79 -2.59 4.81
N VAL A 443 15.81 -3.35 5.31
CA VAL A 443 15.09 -4.35 4.52
C VAL A 443 14.26 -3.69 3.41
N VAL A 444 13.58 -2.59 3.72
CA VAL A 444 12.84 -1.79 2.73
C VAL A 444 13.79 -1.25 1.67
N ASP A 445 14.90 -0.62 2.05
CA ASP A 445 15.88 -0.03 1.12
C ASP A 445 16.47 -1.05 0.14
N ASN A 446 16.75 -2.26 0.61
CA ASN A 446 17.33 -3.33 -0.19
C ASN A 446 16.32 -4.06 -1.10
N THR A 447 15.03 -3.75 -0.98
CA THR A 447 13.99 -4.32 -1.83
C THR A 447 14.13 -3.80 -3.25
N ARG A 448 14.16 -4.71 -4.24
CA ARG A 448 14.29 -4.39 -5.67
C ARG A 448 12.97 -4.57 -6.40
N PRO A 449 12.61 -3.70 -7.36
CA PRO A 449 11.37 -3.83 -8.13
C PRO A 449 11.35 -5.15 -8.92
N MET A 450 10.18 -5.77 -9.01
CA MET A 450 9.99 -7.05 -9.71
C MET A 450 9.50 -6.85 -11.15
N TYR A 451 8.80 -5.76 -11.42
CA TYR A 451 8.10 -5.43 -12.67
C TYR A 451 7.06 -6.51 -13.06
N GLY A 452 6.36 -6.27 -14.17
CA GLY A 452 5.40 -7.20 -14.76
C GLY A 452 3.95 -6.83 -14.45
N TYR A 453 3.12 -7.85 -14.26
CA TYR A 453 1.69 -7.70 -13.99
C TYR A 453 1.39 -7.30 -12.54
N THR A 454 0.12 -7.05 -12.24
CA THR A 454 -0.39 -6.64 -10.92
C THR A 454 -1.33 -7.75 -10.44
N CYS A 455 -0.81 -8.79 -9.78
CA CYS A 455 -1.60 -9.94 -9.32
C CYS A 455 -2.04 -9.72 -7.86
N THR A 456 -2.91 -8.75 -7.62
CA THR A 456 -3.30 -8.34 -6.26
C THR A 456 -3.99 -9.48 -5.49
N GLY A 457 -4.80 -10.31 -6.14
CA GLY A 457 -5.44 -11.48 -5.49
C GLY A 457 -4.43 -12.47 -4.91
N ASP A 458 -3.34 -12.74 -5.63
CA ASP A 458 -2.26 -13.60 -5.12
C ASP A 458 -1.54 -12.95 -3.92
N ALA A 459 -1.36 -11.62 -3.96
CA ALA A 459 -0.77 -10.86 -2.86
C ALA A 459 -1.61 -10.93 -1.59
N LEU A 460 -2.93 -10.85 -1.70
CA LEU A 460 -3.85 -11.03 -0.56
C LEU A 460 -3.80 -12.45 0.00
N GLY A 461 -3.69 -13.46 -0.86
CA GLY A 461 -3.46 -14.84 -0.43
C GLY A 461 -2.16 -15.01 0.37
N GLN A 462 -1.05 -14.44 -0.14
CA GLN A 462 0.22 -14.44 0.60
C GLN A 462 0.11 -13.69 1.93
N ALA A 463 -0.60 -12.56 1.95
CA ALA A 463 -0.81 -11.77 3.16
C ALA A 463 -1.53 -12.55 4.26
N PHE A 464 -2.53 -13.36 3.89
CA PHE A 464 -3.25 -14.23 4.83
C PHE A 464 -2.30 -15.22 5.52
N ASP A 465 -1.35 -15.77 4.77
CA ASP A 465 -0.36 -16.71 5.29
C ASP A 465 0.64 -16.04 6.24
N GLU A 466 0.97 -14.75 6.05
CA GLU A 466 1.93 -14.04 6.92
C GLU A 466 1.45 -13.88 8.36
N PHE A 467 0.14 -13.91 8.60
CA PHE A 467 -0.45 -13.87 9.95
C PHE A 467 -0.45 -15.22 10.68
N ASP A 468 0.25 -16.23 10.16
CA ASP A 468 0.46 -17.48 10.89
C ASP A 468 1.46 -17.29 12.05
N ALA A 469 1.18 -17.91 13.19
CA ALA A 469 2.06 -17.85 14.36
C ALA A 469 3.49 -18.37 14.08
N SER A 470 3.65 -19.31 13.13
CA SER A 470 4.96 -19.79 12.68
C SER A 470 5.81 -18.72 11.98
N ARG A 471 5.17 -17.64 11.52
CA ARG A 471 5.79 -16.44 10.94
C ARG A 471 5.88 -15.28 11.92
N GLY A 472 5.62 -15.54 13.20
CA GLY A 472 5.83 -14.58 14.29
C GLY A 472 4.68 -13.62 14.56
N ALA A 473 3.53 -13.82 13.90
CA ALA A 473 2.28 -13.12 14.22
C ALA A 473 1.82 -13.47 15.65
N ARG A 474 1.17 -12.51 16.31
CA ARG A 474 0.86 -12.56 17.75
C ARG A 474 -0.64 -12.42 17.98
N ASP A 475 -1.24 -13.46 18.54
CA ASP A 475 -2.69 -13.54 18.83
C ASP A 475 -3.26 -12.40 19.69
N TYR A 476 -2.43 -11.74 20.52
CA TYR A 476 -2.87 -10.65 21.40
C TYR A 476 -2.77 -9.26 20.77
N THR A 477 -2.33 -9.17 19.52
CA THR A 477 -2.16 -7.89 18.79
C THR A 477 -3.35 -7.62 17.87
N VAL A 478 -3.46 -6.37 17.42
CA VAL A 478 -4.28 -6.04 16.25
C VAL A 478 -3.49 -6.42 15.00
N HIS A 479 -4.11 -7.17 14.10
CA HIS A 479 -3.51 -7.51 12.81
C HIS A 479 -4.04 -6.52 11.77
N ASP A 480 -3.14 -5.76 11.16
CA ASP A 480 -3.49 -4.79 10.11
C ASP A 480 -2.67 -5.07 8.86
N THR A 481 -3.29 -4.93 7.69
CA THR A 481 -2.62 -4.97 6.39
C THR A 481 -2.78 -3.61 5.71
N LEU A 482 -1.70 -3.00 5.23
CA LEU A 482 -1.75 -1.84 4.34
C LEU A 482 -1.25 -2.24 2.95
N ILE A 483 -2.12 -2.14 1.96
CA ILE A 483 -1.79 -2.40 0.55
C ILE A 483 -1.47 -1.07 -0.12
N ILE A 484 -0.33 -0.98 -0.80
CA ILE A 484 0.07 0.22 -1.56
C ILE A 484 0.18 -0.17 -3.04
N THR A 485 -0.65 0.40 -3.90
CA THR A 485 -0.72 0.06 -5.33
C THR A 485 -1.14 1.25 -6.21
N ASP A 486 -0.63 1.30 -7.43
CA ASP A 486 -1.01 2.29 -8.46
C ASP A 486 -1.96 1.72 -9.53
N GLY A 487 -2.36 0.45 -9.36
CA GLY A 487 -2.82 -0.36 -10.48
C GLY A 487 -4.04 -1.20 -10.18
N LYS A 488 -4.78 -1.48 -11.24
CA LYS A 488 -5.85 -2.49 -11.23
C LYS A 488 -5.26 -3.89 -11.35
N SER A 489 -5.75 -4.82 -10.55
CA SER A 489 -5.45 -6.24 -10.67
C SER A 489 -5.75 -6.74 -12.08
N ASN A 490 -4.79 -7.45 -12.67
CA ASN A 490 -4.88 -7.92 -14.06
C ASN A 490 -4.42 -9.37 -14.24
N CYS A 491 -4.17 -10.08 -13.13
CA CYS A 491 -3.81 -11.49 -13.06
C CYS A 491 -4.03 -12.06 -11.65
N GLY A 492 -3.69 -13.34 -11.48
CA GLY A 492 -3.72 -14.01 -10.18
C GLY A 492 -5.09 -14.57 -9.80
N ALA A 493 -5.21 -14.91 -8.52
CA ALA A 493 -6.43 -15.38 -7.87
C ALA A 493 -7.56 -14.34 -7.90
N ASP A 494 -8.77 -14.80 -7.59
CA ASP A 494 -9.94 -13.93 -7.46
C ASP A 494 -9.73 -12.93 -6.31
N LEU A 495 -9.81 -11.64 -6.64
CA LEU A 495 -9.51 -10.57 -5.69
C LEU A 495 -10.49 -10.54 -4.52
N LEU A 496 -11.79 -10.65 -4.81
CA LEU A 496 -12.83 -10.54 -3.78
C LEU A 496 -12.74 -11.71 -2.81
N MET A 497 -12.57 -12.93 -3.32
CA MET A 497 -12.38 -14.11 -2.46
C MET A 497 -11.13 -14.01 -1.60
N SER A 498 -10.03 -13.53 -2.18
CA SER A 498 -8.75 -13.41 -1.45
C SER A 498 -8.83 -12.31 -0.39
N SER A 499 -9.51 -11.20 -0.71
CA SER A 499 -9.84 -10.12 0.25
C SER A 499 -10.67 -10.63 1.42
N GLN A 500 -11.80 -11.28 1.15
CA GLN A 500 -12.67 -11.85 2.19
C GLN A 500 -11.95 -12.87 3.07
N THR A 501 -10.98 -13.60 2.51
CA THR A 501 -10.16 -14.55 3.27
C THR A 501 -9.17 -13.81 4.18
N LEU A 502 -8.48 -12.80 3.67
CA LEU A 502 -7.56 -11.97 4.47
C LEU A 502 -8.27 -11.23 5.61
N GLN A 503 -9.46 -10.69 5.34
CA GLN A 503 -10.27 -9.97 6.34
C GLN A 503 -10.70 -10.84 7.54
N GLN A 504 -10.58 -12.18 7.45
CA GLN A 504 -10.76 -13.07 8.60
C GLN A 504 -9.59 -13.04 9.59
N ARG A 505 -8.44 -12.49 9.19
CA ARG A 505 -7.20 -12.46 9.98
C ARG A 505 -6.66 -11.07 10.26
N SER A 506 -7.00 -10.07 9.44
CA SER A 506 -6.53 -8.70 9.62
C SER A 506 -7.55 -7.66 9.14
N ASN A 507 -7.45 -6.44 9.68
CA ASN A 507 -8.09 -5.28 9.07
C ASN A 507 -7.28 -4.88 7.83
N VAL A 508 -7.96 -4.63 6.71
CA VAL A 508 -7.32 -4.33 5.44
C VAL A 508 -7.53 -2.86 5.10
N TYR A 509 -6.43 -2.14 5.01
CA TYR A 509 -6.31 -0.76 4.55
C TYR A 509 -5.69 -0.74 3.15
N ALA A 510 -6.03 0.28 2.36
CA ALA A 510 -5.43 0.49 1.06
C ALA A 510 -5.01 1.95 0.85
N LEU A 511 -3.82 2.12 0.30
CA LEU A 511 -3.33 3.37 -0.28
C LEU A 511 -3.29 3.21 -1.80
N ALA A 512 -4.28 3.80 -2.45
CA ALA A 512 -4.43 3.85 -3.90
C ALA A 512 -3.70 5.07 -4.47
N ILE A 513 -2.84 4.88 -5.46
CA ILE A 513 -2.05 5.96 -6.06
C ILE A 513 -2.42 6.12 -7.53
N GLY A 514 -2.81 7.31 -7.96
CA GLY A 514 -3.16 7.62 -9.36
C GLY A 514 -4.46 6.98 -9.85
N LEU A 515 -5.31 6.43 -8.97
CA LEU A 515 -6.53 5.70 -9.35
C LEU A 515 -7.81 6.56 -9.43
N SER A 516 -7.76 7.83 -9.01
CA SER A 516 -8.94 8.70 -8.87
C SER A 516 -9.81 8.83 -10.12
N SER A 517 -9.23 8.68 -11.31
CA SER A 517 -9.97 8.78 -12.58
C SER A 517 -10.46 7.44 -13.16
N ASP A 518 -10.07 6.30 -12.59
CA ASP A 518 -10.47 4.97 -13.07
C ASP A 518 -11.51 4.35 -12.13
N GLN A 519 -12.79 4.53 -12.46
CA GLN A 519 -13.90 3.96 -11.68
C GLN A 519 -13.77 2.45 -11.44
N ALA A 520 -13.27 1.69 -12.41
CA ALA A 520 -13.18 0.26 -12.27
C ALA A 520 -12.07 -0.14 -11.29
N ALA A 521 -10.95 0.59 -11.31
CA ALA A 521 -9.89 0.41 -10.32
C ALA A 521 -10.33 0.86 -8.92
N ARG A 522 -11.08 1.97 -8.82
CA ARG A 522 -11.65 2.44 -7.54
C ARG A 522 -12.55 1.40 -6.89
N ASN A 523 -13.55 0.92 -7.63
CA ASN A 523 -14.47 -0.11 -7.13
C ASN A 523 -13.74 -1.38 -6.70
N GLU A 524 -12.68 -1.73 -7.44
CA GLU A 524 -11.87 -2.90 -7.16
C GLU A 524 -11.12 -2.74 -5.84
N ILE A 525 -10.37 -1.66 -5.63
CA ILE A 525 -9.61 -1.46 -4.39
C ILE A 525 -10.53 -1.19 -3.18
N THR A 526 -11.67 -0.53 -3.38
CA THR A 526 -12.71 -0.38 -2.33
C THR A 526 -13.23 -1.74 -1.87
N SER A 527 -13.34 -2.74 -2.76
CA SER A 527 -13.76 -4.09 -2.37
C SER A 527 -12.70 -4.89 -1.61
N VAL A 528 -11.48 -4.36 -1.50
CA VAL A 528 -10.37 -5.02 -0.80
C VAL A 528 -10.28 -4.57 0.66
N VAL A 529 -10.67 -3.33 0.97
CA VAL A 529 -10.59 -2.81 2.33
C VAL A 529 -11.65 -3.42 3.24
N SER A 530 -11.35 -3.55 4.53
CA SER A 530 -12.26 -4.17 5.50
C SER A 530 -13.60 -3.44 5.57
N ASP A 531 -14.68 -4.22 5.57
CA ASP A 531 -16.08 -3.76 5.60
C ASP A 531 -16.48 -2.82 4.43
N ASN A 532 -15.63 -2.70 3.41
CA ASN A 532 -15.69 -1.64 2.40
C ASN A 532 -15.69 -0.22 3.01
N ASP A 533 -15.10 -0.06 4.19
CA ASP A 533 -15.06 1.20 4.93
C ASP A 533 -14.23 2.25 4.16
N PRO A 534 -14.82 3.38 3.75
CA PRO A 534 -14.10 4.47 3.09
C PRO A 534 -12.97 5.08 3.94
N GLY A 535 -13.02 4.95 5.28
CA GLY A 535 -11.96 5.35 6.21
C GLY A 535 -10.73 4.43 6.18
N HIS A 536 -10.87 3.22 5.63
CA HIS A 536 -9.73 2.31 5.39
C HIS A 536 -9.06 2.54 4.02
N LEU A 537 -9.52 3.52 3.26
CA LEU A 537 -9.07 3.78 1.90
C LEU A 537 -8.51 5.21 1.76
N PHE A 538 -7.24 5.28 1.39
CA PHE A 538 -6.52 6.51 1.14
C PHE A 538 -6.20 6.61 -0.35
N SER A 539 -6.39 7.79 -0.96
CA SER A 539 -6.11 8.03 -2.38
C SER A 539 -5.13 9.17 -2.52
N LEU A 540 -4.13 9.02 -3.38
CA LEU A 540 -3.16 10.06 -3.72
C LEU A 540 -2.99 10.13 -5.23
N ALA A 541 -2.55 11.28 -5.77
CA ALA A 541 -2.36 11.41 -7.21
C ALA A 541 -1.07 10.69 -7.68
N ASN A 542 -0.01 10.70 -6.87
CA ASN A 542 1.28 10.11 -7.23
C ASN A 542 2.11 9.66 -6.01
N PHE A 543 3.23 8.97 -6.25
CA PHE A 543 4.09 8.44 -5.17
C PHE A 543 4.88 9.50 -4.39
N LEU A 544 5.15 10.66 -4.98
CA LEU A 544 5.75 11.77 -4.24
C LEU A 544 4.76 12.34 -3.22
N ASP A 545 3.46 12.35 -3.55
CA ASP A 545 2.43 12.74 -2.57
C ASP A 545 2.39 11.77 -1.38
N PHE A 546 2.69 10.48 -1.59
CA PHE A 546 2.79 9.53 -0.48
C PHE A 546 3.95 9.87 0.43
N GLN A 547 5.13 10.12 -0.15
CA GLN A 547 6.29 10.59 0.59
C GLN A 547 5.98 11.90 1.34
N ASP A 548 5.37 12.87 0.68
CA ASP A 548 4.98 14.15 1.28
C ASP A 548 3.97 13.97 2.42
N MET A 549 2.94 13.13 2.22
CA MET A 549 1.92 12.83 3.22
C MET A 549 2.56 12.27 4.49
N VAL A 550 3.40 11.23 4.38
CA VAL A 550 4.01 10.64 5.57
C VAL A 550 5.05 11.56 6.22
N HIS A 551 5.76 12.41 5.45
CA HIS A 551 6.62 13.43 6.04
C HIS A 551 5.84 14.50 6.80
N ARG A 552 4.65 14.89 6.31
CA ARG A 552 3.77 15.80 7.05
C ARG A 552 3.28 15.16 8.35
N VAL A 553 2.91 13.87 8.31
CA VAL A 553 2.59 13.12 9.55
C VAL A 553 3.79 13.15 10.50
N GLN A 554 4.99 12.85 10.00
CA GLN A 554 6.20 12.83 10.80
C GLN A 554 6.51 14.20 11.42
N ASP A 555 6.38 15.28 10.66
CA ASP A 555 6.61 16.64 11.14
C ASP A 555 5.59 17.09 12.19
N ARG A 556 4.35 16.57 12.10
CA ARG A 556 3.28 16.79 13.09
C ARG A 556 3.34 15.81 14.27
N TYR A 557 4.19 14.79 14.19
CA TYR A 557 4.23 13.71 15.16
C TYR A 557 4.57 14.23 16.55
N ASP A 558 3.61 14.09 17.45
CA ASP A 558 3.74 14.39 18.86
C ASP A 558 3.41 13.13 19.66
N ALA A 559 4.45 12.51 20.23
CA ALA A 559 4.31 11.30 21.01
C ALA A 559 3.34 11.45 22.20
N SER A 560 3.10 12.67 22.69
CA SER A 560 2.12 12.91 23.77
C SER A 560 0.66 12.74 23.33
N GLN A 561 0.41 12.71 22.02
CA GLN A 561 -0.90 12.47 21.44
C GLN A 561 -1.14 10.99 21.09
N CYS A 562 -0.12 10.14 21.21
CA CYS A 562 -0.25 8.70 21.05
C CYS A 562 -0.86 8.09 22.32
N GLN A 563 -1.86 7.22 22.13
CA GLN A 563 -2.38 6.41 23.23
C GLN A 563 -1.35 5.35 23.63
N ASP A 564 -1.19 5.15 24.95
CA ASP A 564 -0.29 4.14 25.51
C ASP A 564 -0.74 2.73 25.12
N ILE A 565 0.23 1.91 24.67
CA ILE A 565 -0.01 0.49 24.39
C ILE A 565 0.14 -0.30 25.68
N VAL A 566 -0.96 -0.92 26.11
CA VAL A 566 -1.00 -1.75 27.33
C VAL A 566 -1.20 -3.20 26.94
N VAL A 567 -0.18 -4.03 27.20
CA VAL A 567 -0.31 -5.48 27.06
C VAL A 567 -0.76 -6.04 28.40
N ASN A 568 -2.01 -6.49 28.48
CA ASN A 568 -2.46 -7.24 29.64
C ASN A 568 -1.76 -8.62 29.62
N PRO A 569 -1.02 -8.97 30.69
CA PRO A 569 -0.21 -10.18 30.74
C PRO A 569 -1.01 -11.48 30.80
#